data_AF-A0A3D0VPK7-F1
#
_entry.id   AF-A0A3D0VPK7-F1
#
_cell.length_a   1.000
_cell.length_b   1.000
_cell.length_c   1.000
_cell.angle_alpha   90.00
_cell.angle_beta   90.00
_cell.angle_gamma   90.00
#
_symmetry.space_group_name_H-M   'P 1'
#
loop_
_entity.id
_entity.type
_entity.pdbx_description
1 polymer ?
#
loop_
_entity_poly.entity_id
_entity_poly.type
_entity_poly.pdbx_seq_one_letter_code
_entity_poly.pdbx_strand_id
1 'polypeptide(L)'
;MSSHLLNDNSRKNNSVYNHFNIQSILLNIVAPNHARMKINSKIRSFMLLSIVLIGIIQFAGCTKNNNEKEIKSLIVANDAVMKTDAIIENQVKGLFSMIRVSHMITPGKTKDMMEKSEASFEKYQSLIDYVQNLKYELISLVTGISAEQVQIAEEYSIKEDSSFLSKFTRLDNYEIPTKFLFETHKNNGGLPITTELKHRIVAYKNDMKALLGFNNSRRVNLGLNVEKMVSLTDNKDFQTWEDANFRNTSLAADVLLLNTLITEIRSAEIQVLAYLYRTVSGPDPEYNSIFAKAIAVSNHVRVGDVYEAEIFVAAYDSQYSPRIIIGAGVDTSTMTVLGNPIVIKGKAGKGIYKVRADKPGEHKFGGVVEYTTRYGTTARYPFSSSYFVEPK
;
A
#
# COMPACT_ATOMS: atom_id res chain seq x y z
N MET A 1 -56.27 -48.59 13.36
CA MET A 1 -54.96 -49.19 13.07
C MET A 1 -54.22 -48.21 12.16
N SER A 2 -53.57 -47.20 12.74
CA SER A 2 -52.11 -47.11 13.03
C SER A 2 -51.36 -46.49 11.83
N SER A 3 -51.16 -45.16 11.80
CA SER A 3 -50.01 -44.40 12.32
C SER A 3 -48.67 -44.67 11.60
N HIS A 4 -48.16 -43.72 10.81
CA HIS A 4 -46.86 -43.06 11.01
C HIS A 4 -46.49 -42.08 9.88
N LEU A 5 -46.08 -40.88 10.32
CA LEU A 5 -44.98 -40.01 9.85
C LEU A 5 -44.46 -40.19 8.41
N LEU A 6 -44.47 -39.09 7.63
CA LEU A 6 -43.24 -38.38 7.26
C LEU A 6 -43.56 -37.01 6.64
N ASN A 7 -42.80 -36.04 7.12
CA ASN A 7 -42.79 -34.61 6.84
C ASN A 7 -41.68 -34.40 5.80
N ASP A 8 -41.96 -33.78 4.64
CA ASP A 8 -40.88 -33.33 3.75
C ASP A 8 -41.21 -31.96 3.13
N ASN A 9 -40.59 -30.95 3.72
CA ASN A 9 -40.65 -29.54 3.32
C ASN A 9 -39.57 -29.31 2.26
N SER A 10 -39.92 -29.47 0.98
CA SER A 10 -39.06 -29.06 -0.13
C SER A 10 -39.29 -27.59 -0.49
N ARG A 11 -38.60 -26.67 0.19
CA ARG A 11 -38.36 -25.31 -0.33
C ARG A 11 -36.97 -24.79 0.00
N LYS A 12 -36.31 -24.30 -1.05
CA LYS A 12 -35.12 -23.44 -1.14
C LYS A 12 -33.77 -24.13 -1.32
N ASN A 13 -33.40 -24.28 -2.59
CA ASN A 13 -32.04 -23.98 -3.02
C ASN A 13 -32.12 -23.37 -4.42
N ASN A 14 -31.95 -22.06 -4.50
CA ASN A 14 -31.48 -21.39 -5.72
C ASN A 14 -30.65 -20.17 -5.31
N SER A 15 -29.35 -20.33 -5.59
CA SER A 15 -28.36 -19.31 -5.94
C SER A 15 -28.86 -17.87 -5.99
N VAL A 16 -28.36 -17.04 -5.08
CA VAL A 16 -28.22 -15.59 -5.29
C VAL A 16 -26.82 -15.20 -4.83
N TYR A 17 -25.92 -15.12 -5.81
CA TYR A 17 -24.69 -14.34 -5.71
C TYR A 17 -25.08 -12.87 -5.57
N ASN A 18 -25.12 -12.36 -4.33
CA ASN A 18 -25.17 -10.91 -4.12
C ASN A 18 -23.74 -10.37 -4.14
N HIS A 19 -23.40 -9.73 -5.25
CA HIS A 19 -22.26 -8.83 -5.40
C HIS A 19 -22.19 -7.88 -4.20
N PHE A 20 -21.17 -8.02 -3.36
CA PHE A 20 -20.77 -6.96 -2.43
C PHE A 20 -20.30 -5.76 -3.27
N ASN A 21 -21.09 -4.70 -3.21
CA ASN A 21 -20.95 -3.50 -4.03
C ASN A 21 -19.67 -2.73 -3.66
N ILE A 22 -18.67 -2.81 -4.53
CA ILE A 22 -17.32 -2.20 -4.42
C ILE A 22 -17.34 -0.65 -4.47
N GLN A 23 -18.49 -0.02 -4.73
CA GLN A 23 -18.58 1.46 -4.78
C GLN A 23 -18.53 2.18 -3.43
N SER A 24 -18.64 1.49 -2.29
CA SER A 24 -18.71 2.13 -0.97
C SER A 24 -17.33 2.43 -0.32
N ILE A 25 -16.22 2.02 -0.95
CA ILE A 25 -14.86 2.17 -0.40
C ILE A 25 -14.13 3.40 -0.95
N LEU A 26 -14.62 4.03 -2.03
CA LEU A 26 -13.94 5.13 -2.72
C LEU A 26 -14.28 6.55 -2.23
N LEU A 27 -15.16 6.73 -1.24
CA LEU A 27 -15.78 8.04 -0.98
C LEU A 27 -15.38 8.77 0.32
N ASN A 28 -14.14 8.60 0.82
CA ASN A 28 -13.75 9.18 2.11
C ASN A 28 -12.52 10.11 2.10
N ILE A 29 -12.11 10.65 0.95
CA ILE A 29 -11.03 11.67 0.88
C ILE A 29 -11.55 13.10 0.60
N VAL A 30 -12.85 13.31 0.40
CA VAL A 30 -13.41 14.65 0.19
C VAL A 30 -14.69 14.84 1.00
N ALA A 31 -14.58 15.36 2.22
CA ALA A 31 -15.71 15.99 2.91
C ALA A 31 -15.20 17.02 3.93
N PRO A 32 -15.68 18.29 3.87
CA PRO A 32 -15.22 19.35 4.75
C PRO A 32 -15.81 19.25 6.16
N ASN A 33 -15.08 19.86 7.09
CA ASN A 33 -15.36 20.12 8.51
C ASN A 33 -16.83 20.02 8.95
N HIS A 34 -17.30 18.81 9.27
CA HIS A 34 -18.28 18.54 10.33
C HIS A 34 -18.24 17.05 10.73
N ALA A 35 -17.08 16.57 11.18
CA ALA A 35 -16.98 15.23 11.78
C ALA A 35 -15.76 15.09 12.70
N ARG A 36 -15.55 16.03 13.65
CA ARG A 36 -14.58 15.85 14.74
C ARG A 36 -14.91 14.69 15.71
N MET A 37 -15.89 13.84 15.39
CA MET A 37 -16.33 12.74 16.25
C MET A 37 -16.50 11.37 15.55
N LYS A 38 -16.22 11.22 14.24
CA LYS A 38 -16.38 9.92 13.54
C LYS A 38 -15.08 9.28 13.00
N ILE A 39 -13.96 10.00 13.02
CA ILE A 39 -12.64 9.47 12.59
C ILE A 39 -12.07 8.44 13.59
N ASN A 40 -12.55 8.44 14.84
CA ASN A 40 -12.11 7.46 15.85
C ASN A 40 -12.70 6.04 15.68
N SER A 41 -13.70 5.82 14.83
CA SER A 41 -14.40 4.51 14.77
C SER A 41 -13.72 3.47 13.87
N LYS A 42 -13.15 3.88 12.73
CA LYS A 42 -12.50 2.93 11.78
C LYS A 42 -11.07 2.56 12.17
N ILE A 43 -10.33 3.48 12.80
CA ILE A 43 -9.01 3.18 13.41
C ILE A 43 -9.17 2.29 14.66
N ARG A 44 -10.29 2.43 15.40
CA ARG A 44 -10.65 1.49 16.48
C ARG A 44 -10.91 0.07 15.96
N SER A 45 -11.39 -0.08 14.72
CA SER A 45 -11.62 -1.40 14.11
C SER A 45 -10.31 -2.15 13.80
N PHE A 46 -9.22 -1.43 13.52
CA PHE A 46 -7.88 -2.01 13.34
C PHE A 46 -7.24 -2.40 14.68
N MET A 47 -7.41 -1.57 15.71
CA MET A 47 -6.99 -1.90 17.08
C MET A 47 -7.74 -3.12 17.64
N LEU A 48 -9.01 -3.28 17.26
CA LEU A 48 -9.81 -4.46 17.57
C LEU A 48 -9.28 -5.72 16.87
N LEU A 49 -8.72 -5.64 15.66
CA LEU A 49 -8.14 -6.81 15.00
C LEU A 49 -6.88 -7.30 15.72
N SER A 50 -6.01 -6.39 16.17
CA SER A 50 -4.81 -6.71 16.97
C SER A 50 -5.19 -7.29 18.34
N ILE A 51 -6.19 -6.71 19.00
CA ILE A 51 -6.69 -7.19 20.31
C ILE A 51 -7.40 -8.55 20.17
N VAL A 52 -8.12 -8.78 19.07
CA VAL A 52 -8.74 -10.08 18.77
C VAL A 52 -7.67 -11.12 18.42
N LEU A 53 -6.60 -10.76 17.70
CA LEU A 53 -5.46 -11.65 17.43
C LEU A 53 -4.73 -12.05 18.72
N ILE A 54 -4.43 -11.08 19.59
CA ILE A 54 -3.84 -11.34 20.91
C ILE A 54 -4.78 -12.22 21.73
N GLY A 55 -6.09 -11.99 21.68
CA GLY A 55 -7.09 -12.83 22.34
C GLY A 55 -7.15 -14.27 21.81
N ILE A 56 -6.99 -14.47 20.49
CA ILE A 56 -6.93 -15.81 19.87
C ILE A 56 -5.65 -16.54 20.26
N ILE A 57 -4.51 -15.84 20.28
CA ILE A 57 -3.21 -16.37 20.76
C ILE A 57 -3.28 -16.70 22.27
N GLN A 58 -4.04 -15.95 23.07
CA GLN A 58 -4.22 -16.23 24.50
C GLN A 58 -5.17 -17.40 24.79
N PHE A 59 -6.24 -17.57 24.01
CA PHE A 59 -7.19 -18.69 24.20
C PHE A 59 -6.59 -20.05 23.76
N ALA A 60 -5.63 -20.01 22.84
CA ALA A 60 -4.87 -21.15 22.34
C ALA A 60 -4.04 -21.89 23.42
N GLY A 61 -3.51 -21.18 24.41
CA GLY A 61 -2.65 -21.75 25.46
C GLY A 61 -3.33 -22.74 26.42
N CYS A 62 -4.63 -23.02 26.29
CA CYS A 62 -5.40 -23.75 27.30
C CYS A 62 -6.02 -25.10 26.88
N THR A 63 -5.87 -25.61 25.65
CA THR A 63 -6.51 -26.90 25.29
C THR A 63 -5.56 -27.93 24.67
N LYS A 64 -5.09 -28.88 25.47
CA LYS A 64 -4.20 -30.00 25.13
C LYS A 64 -4.74 -31.03 24.09
N ASN A 65 -5.82 -30.75 23.36
CA ASN A 65 -6.42 -31.67 22.38
C ASN A 65 -6.89 -30.98 21.08
N ASN A 66 -6.41 -29.76 20.78
CA ASN A 66 -7.00 -28.93 19.70
C ASN A 66 -5.99 -28.20 18.77
N ASN A 67 -4.70 -28.55 18.81
CA ASN A 67 -3.63 -27.85 18.06
C ASN A 67 -3.95 -27.68 16.56
N GLU A 68 -4.59 -28.66 15.92
CA GLU A 68 -4.94 -28.56 14.49
C GLU A 68 -5.97 -27.45 14.21
N LYS A 69 -6.97 -27.26 15.08
CA LYS A 69 -7.96 -26.19 14.93
C LYS A 69 -7.34 -24.82 15.19
N GLU A 70 -6.43 -24.75 16.14
CA GLU A 70 -5.68 -23.54 16.45
C GLU A 70 -4.83 -23.10 15.26
N ILE A 71 -4.01 -24.00 14.71
CA ILE A 71 -3.19 -23.72 13.52
C ILE A 71 -4.07 -23.31 12.33
N LYS A 72 -5.19 -24.01 12.09
CA LYS A 72 -6.15 -23.60 11.04
C LYS A 72 -6.66 -22.18 11.25
N SER A 73 -6.96 -21.78 12.49
CA SER A 73 -7.41 -20.42 12.79
C SER A 73 -6.32 -19.38 12.53
N LEU A 74 -5.05 -19.69 12.84
CA LEU A 74 -3.91 -18.83 12.55
C LEU A 74 -3.66 -18.68 11.05
N ILE A 75 -3.82 -19.76 10.27
CA ILE A 75 -3.75 -19.70 8.80
C ILE A 75 -4.81 -18.74 8.25
N VAL A 76 -6.07 -18.89 8.66
CA VAL A 76 -7.17 -18.01 8.22
C VAL A 76 -6.93 -16.56 8.61
N ALA A 77 -6.43 -16.33 9.84
CA ALA A 77 -6.07 -14.99 10.30
C ALA A 77 -4.94 -14.39 9.44
N ASN A 78 -3.92 -15.20 9.11
CA ASN A 78 -2.80 -14.78 8.27
C ASN A 78 -3.27 -14.40 6.86
N ASP A 79 -4.15 -15.19 6.25
CA ASP A 79 -4.70 -14.86 4.93
C ASP A 79 -5.43 -13.52 4.92
N ALA A 80 -6.20 -13.22 5.99
CA ALA A 80 -6.87 -11.94 6.14
C ALA A 80 -5.88 -10.77 6.29
N VAL A 81 -4.80 -10.97 7.04
CA VAL A 81 -3.71 -10.00 7.15
C VAL A 81 -3.04 -9.77 5.79
N MET A 82 -2.66 -10.82 5.07
CA MET A 82 -2.03 -10.70 3.74
C MET A 82 -2.92 -9.98 2.70
N LYS A 83 -4.24 -10.23 2.71
CA LYS A 83 -5.19 -9.49 1.85
C LYS A 83 -5.23 -8.01 2.19
N THR A 84 -5.24 -7.70 3.49
CA THR A 84 -5.23 -6.32 3.98
C THR A 84 -3.91 -5.63 3.61
N ASP A 85 -2.81 -6.35 3.76
CA ASP A 85 -1.46 -5.92 3.48
C ASP A 85 -1.27 -5.51 2.02
N ALA A 86 -1.80 -6.30 1.07
CA ALA A 86 -1.78 -5.96 -0.36
C ALA A 86 -2.54 -4.65 -0.68
N ILE A 87 -3.64 -4.36 0.03
CA ILE A 87 -4.37 -3.09 -0.15
C ILE A 87 -3.52 -1.92 0.36
N ILE A 88 -2.89 -2.07 1.53
CA ILE A 88 -2.08 -1.03 2.15
C ILE A 88 -0.80 -0.79 1.34
N GLU A 89 -0.17 -1.83 0.79
CA GLU A 89 0.98 -1.70 -0.11
C GLU A 89 0.64 -0.83 -1.34
N ASN A 90 -0.53 -1.06 -1.95
CA ASN A 90 -1.01 -0.24 -3.05
C ASN A 90 -1.26 1.22 -2.64
N GLN A 91 -1.70 1.47 -1.40
CA GLN A 91 -1.85 2.82 -0.85
C GLN A 91 -0.50 3.53 -0.67
N VAL A 92 0.53 2.83 -0.17
CA VAL A 92 1.90 3.36 -0.08
C VAL A 92 2.40 3.75 -1.48
N LYS A 93 2.33 2.82 -2.45
CA LYS A 93 2.76 3.06 -3.83
C LYS A 93 2.00 4.23 -4.48
N GLY A 94 0.69 4.31 -4.23
CA GLY A 94 -0.16 5.40 -4.69
C GLY A 94 0.27 6.77 -4.15
N LEU A 95 0.44 6.89 -2.83
CA LEU A 95 0.88 8.14 -2.19
C LEU A 95 2.26 8.57 -2.66
N PHE A 96 3.20 7.64 -2.74
CA PHE A 96 4.55 7.94 -3.23
C PHE A 96 4.54 8.42 -4.69
N SER A 97 3.70 7.82 -5.53
CA SER A 97 3.50 8.26 -6.91
C SER A 97 2.90 9.67 -6.99
N MET A 98 1.93 9.99 -6.13
CA MET A 98 1.36 11.35 -6.05
C MET A 98 2.42 12.40 -5.68
N ILE A 99 3.33 12.07 -4.76
CA ILE A 99 4.45 12.94 -4.38
C ILE A 99 5.39 13.17 -5.56
N ARG A 100 5.78 12.11 -6.28
CA ARG A 100 6.61 12.20 -7.50
C ARG A 100 5.98 13.09 -8.56
N VAL A 101 4.71 12.88 -8.86
CA VAL A 101 3.97 13.66 -9.85
C VAL A 101 3.83 15.12 -9.41
N SER A 102 3.52 15.37 -8.13
CA SER A 102 3.51 16.72 -7.59
C SER A 102 4.87 17.40 -7.75
N HIS A 103 5.97 16.66 -7.59
CA HIS A 103 7.31 17.16 -7.79
C HIS A 103 7.63 17.47 -9.25
N MET A 104 7.22 16.62 -10.19
CA MET A 104 7.37 16.90 -11.62
C MET A 104 6.62 18.18 -12.05
N ILE A 105 5.45 18.43 -11.48
CA ILE A 105 4.62 19.61 -11.81
C ILE A 105 5.14 20.89 -11.15
N THR A 106 5.56 20.83 -9.89
CA THR A 106 5.98 22.04 -9.13
C THR A 106 7.33 21.86 -8.40
N PRO A 107 8.44 21.57 -9.10
CA PRO A 107 9.69 21.14 -8.45
C PRO A 107 10.20 22.07 -7.36
N GLY A 108 10.06 23.39 -7.58
CA GLY A 108 10.57 24.41 -6.66
C GLY A 108 9.92 24.41 -5.28
N LYS A 109 8.66 23.97 -5.14
CA LYS A 109 7.94 23.95 -3.85
C LYS A 109 7.94 22.58 -3.17
N THR A 110 8.21 21.54 -3.93
CA THR A 110 8.04 20.13 -3.52
C THR A 110 9.37 19.40 -3.39
N LYS A 111 10.51 20.07 -3.57
CA LYS A 111 11.85 19.46 -3.47
C LYS A 111 12.08 18.80 -2.11
N ASP A 112 11.90 19.54 -1.02
CA ASP A 112 12.07 19.00 0.34
C ASP A 112 11.12 17.83 0.64
N MET A 113 9.86 17.90 0.19
CA MET A 113 8.90 16.79 0.30
C MET A 113 9.38 15.56 -0.45
N MET A 114 9.87 15.73 -1.69
CA MET A 114 10.33 14.63 -2.52
C MET A 114 11.56 13.94 -1.90
N GLU A 115 12.58 14.71 -1.53
CA GLU A 115 13.81 14.20 -0.91
C GLU A 115 13.51 13.44 0.41
N LYS A 116 12.65 14.00 1.26
CA LYS A 116 12.23 13.33 2.51
C LYS A 116 11.42 12.06 2.25
N SER A 117 10.59 12.06 1.22
CA SER A 117 9.78 10.89 0.88
C SER A 117 10.67 9.78 0.32
N GLU A 118 11.65 10.09 -0.52
CA GLU A 118 12.63 9.10 -1.02
C GLU A 118 13.43 8.48 0.14
N ALA A 119 13.96 9.33 1.04
CA ALA A 119 14.66 8.85 2.23
C ALA A 119 13.77 7.98 3.13
N SER A 120 12.50 8.35 3.28
CA SER A 120 11.48 7.54 3.99
C SER A 120 11.30 6.18 3.34
N PHE A 121 11.09 6.17 2.03
CA PHE A 121 10.81 4.97 1.24
C PHE A 121 11.98 3.98 1.23
N GLU A 122 13.22 4.46 1.15
CA GLU A 122 14.42 3.62 1.24
C GLU A 122 14.51 2.89 2.59
N LYS A 123 14.30 3.61 3.70
CA LYS A 123 14.32 3.02 5.05
C LYS A 123 13.16 2.04 5.25
N TYR A 124 11.98 2.40 4.74
CA TYR A 124 10.79 1.57 4.74
C TYR A 124 11.03 0.24 4.00
N GLN A 125 11.54 0.28 2.77
CA GLN A 125 11.81 -0.93 1.98
C GLN A 125 12.85 -1.81 2.65
N SER A 126 13.95 -1.23 3.12
CA SER A 126 14.99 -1.98 3.82
C SER A 126 14.46 -2.73 5.05
N LEU A 127 13.52 -2.13 5.79
CA LEU A 127 12.89 -2.79 6.94
C LEU A 127 11.91 -3.90 6.51
N ILE A 128 11.10 -3.66 5.48
CA ILE A 128 10.18 -4.67 4.92
C ILE A 128 10.96 -5.89 4.43
N ASP A 129 12.02 -5.68 3.65
CA ASP A 129 12.88 -6.74 3.11
C ASP A 129 13.48 -7.58 4.25
N TYR A 130 13.94 -6.93 5.32
CA TYR A 130 14.46 -7.63 6.49
C TYR A 130 13.40 -8.54 7.15
N VAL A 131 12.18 -8.03 7.36
CA VAL A 131 11.09 -8.79 7.99
C VAL A 131 10.63 -9.94 7.08
N GLN A 132 10.56 -9.71 5.76
CA GLN A 132 10.22 -10.76 4.80
C GLN A 132 11.26 -11.87 4.75
N ASN A 133 12.54 -11.52 4.69
CA ASN A 133 13.62 -12.49 4.69
C ASN A 133 13.65 -13.31 5.98
N LEU A 134 13.45 -12.67 7.14
CA LEU A 134 13.34 -13.36 8.42
C LEU A 134 12.18 -14.38 8.42
N LYS A 135 11.01 -14.00 7.88
CA LYS A 135 9.87 -14.91 7.73
C LYS A 135 10.23 -16.11 6.86
N TYR A 136 10.88 -15.90 5.72
CA TYR A 136 11.27 -16.99 4.82
C TYR A 136 12.31 -17.91 5.47
N GLU A 137 13.29 -17.36 6.18
CA GLU A 137 14.30 -18.13 6.92
C GLU A 137 13.67 -19.00 8.01
N LEU A 138 12.70 -18.47 8.77
CA LEU A 138 11.98 -19.24 9.79
C LEU A 138 11.21 -20.43 9.20
N ILE A 139 10.44 -20.19 8.14
CA ILE A 139 9.70 -21.26 7.46
C ILE A 139 10.69 -22.29 6.91
N SER A 140 11.77 -21.83 6.27
CA SER A 140 12.82 -22.68 5.72
C SER A 140 13.43 -23.58 6.80
N LEU A 141 13.80 -23.01 7.94
CA LEU A 141 14.42 -23.73 9.04
C LEU A 141 13.53 -24.83 9.63
N VAL A 142 12.22 -24.57 9.73
CA VAL A 142 11.27 -25.53 10.33
C VAL A 142 10.82 -26.60 9.35
N THR A 143 10.66 -26.25 8.07
CA THR A 143 10.06 -27.10 7.04
C THR A 143 11.09 -27.85 6.18
N GLY A 144 12.34 -27.36 6.13
CA GLY A 144 13.39 -27.88 5.27
C GLY A 144 13.29 -27.44 3.79
N ILE A 145 12.35 -26.56 3.45
CA ILE A 145 12.18 -25.97 2.12
C ILE A 145 13.12 -24.76 2.01
N SER A 146 13.73 -24.48 0.85
CA SER A 146 14.63 -23.32 0.75
C SER A 146 13.87 -22.00 0.88
N ALA A 147 14.52 -20.95 1.40
CA ALA A 147 13.90 -19.62 1.53
C ALA A 147 13.40 -19.07 0.18
N GLU A 148 14.10 -19.34 -0.91
CA GLU A 148 13.68 -19.00 -2.29
C GLU A 148 12.37 -19.71 -2.67
N GLN A 149 12.24 -21.00 -2.35
CA GLN A 149 11.00 -21.74 -2.59
C GLN A 149 9.84 -21.23 -1.73
N VAL A 150 10.11 -20.79 -0.50
CA VAL A 150 9.10 -20.14 0.35
C VAL A 150 8.63 -18.83 -0.27
N GLN A 151 9.54 -17.99 -0.77
CA GLN A 151 9.19 -16.75 -1.47
C GLN A 151 8.33 -17.02 -2.71
N ILE A 152 8.73 -17.96 -3.57
CA ILE A 152 7.95 -18.35 -4.77
C ILE A 152 6.55 -18.85 -4.36
N ALA A 153 6.45 -19.61 -3.27
CA ALA A 153 5.18 -20.07 -2.75
C ALA A 153 4.29 -18.91 -2.28
N GLU A 154 4.85 -17.86 -1.65
CA GLU A 154 4.12 -16.65 -1.26
C GLU A 154 3.61 -15.89 -2.49
N GLU A 155 4.48 -15.61 -3.46
CA GLU A 155 4.14 -14.90 -4.70
C GLU A 155 3.01 -15.61 -5.47
N TYR A 156 3.09 -16.94 -5.60
CA TYR A 156 2.03 -17.73 -6.21
C TYR A 156 0.73 -17.67 -5.39
N SER A 157 0.82 -17.65 -4.06
CA SER A 157 -0.37 -17.59 -3.19
C SER A 157 -1.14 -16.29 -3.38
N ILE A 158 -0.41 -15.17 -3.49
CA ILE A 158 -0.99 -13.85 -3.78
C ILE A 158 -1.64 -13.84 -5.16
N LYS A 159 -0.95 -14.37 -6.18
CA LYS A 159 -1.44 -14.38 -7.57
C LYS A 159 -2.73 -15.18 -7.75
N GLU A 160 -2.83 -16.32 -7.08
CA GLU A 160 -3.96 -17.26 -7.20
C GLU A 160 -5.05 -17.04 -6.13
N ASP A 161 -4.95 -15.99 -5.30
CA ASP A 161 -5.81 -15.77 -4.13
C ASP A 161 -5.99 -17.02 -3.25
N SER A 162 -4.87 -17.71 -2.99
CA SER A 162 -4.83 -18.95 -2.22
C SER A 162 -4.10 -18.77 -0.88
N SER A 163 -4.37 -19.66 0.07
CA SER A 163 -3.74 -19.63 1.40
C SER A 163 -2.25 -19.94 1.31
N PHE A 164 -1.42 -19.04 1.83
CA PHE A 164 0.03 -19.19 1.83
C PHE A 164 0.50 -20.24 2.83
N LEU A 165 0.12 -20.07 4.11
CA LEU A 165 0.61 -20.93 5.18
C LEU A 165 0.15 -22.39 5.04
N SER A 166 -1.02 -22.65 4.42
CA SER A 166 -1.51 -24.03 4.21
C SER A 166 -0.62 -24.89 3.32
N LYS A 167 0.39 -24.31 2.65
CA LYS A 167 1.35 -25.04 1.81
C LYS A 167 2.47 -25.69 2.60
N PHE A 168 2.60 -25.35 3.87
CA PHE A 168 3.69 -25.80 4.73
C PHE A 168 3.20 -26.76 5.81
N THR A 169 4.12 -27.59 6.30
CA THR A 169 3.88 -28.53 7.40
C THR A 169 4.61 -28.07 8.66
N ARG A 170 4.37 -28.73 9.80
CA ARG A 170 5.05 -28.44 11.08
C ARG A 170 4.84 -26.99 11.58
N LEU A 171 3.72 -26.39 11.20
CA LEU A 171 3.32 -25.04 11.57
C LEU A 171 3.09 -24.85 13.08
N ASP A 172 2.89 -25.95 13.80
CA ASP A 172 2.75 -26.04 15.25
C ASP A 172 4.09 -26.05 15.99
N ASN A 173 5.22 -26.18 15.28
CA ASN A 173 6.54 -26.17 15.91
C ASN A 173 6.84 -24.79 16.54
N TYR A 174 7.12 -24.78 17.84
CA TYR A 174 7.52 -23.58 18.58
C TYR A 174 9.00 -23.60 19.01
N GLU A 175 9.61 -24.77 19.12
CA GLU A 175 10.97 -24.93 19.64
C GLU A 175 12.04 -24.40 18.68
N ILE A 176 11.92 -24.73 17.39
CA ILE A 176 12.89 -24.33 16.38
C ILE A 176 12.84 -22.80 16.15
N PRO A 177 11.66 -22.18 15.94
CA PRO A 177 11.57 -20.72 15.85
C PRO A 177 12.07 -20.02 17.10
N THR A 178 11.65 -20.45 18.30
CA THR A 178 12.08 -19.83 19.57
C THR A 178 13.59 -19.90 19.71
N LYS A 179 14.21 -21.06 19.43
CA LYS A 179 15.66 -21.19 19.50
C LYS A 179 16.35 -20.23 18.52
N PHE A 180 15.94 -20.24 17.26
CA PHE A 180 16.54 -19.41 16.22
C PHE A 180 16.42 -17.91 16.53
N LEU A 181 15.24 -17.47 16.99
CA LEU A 181 14.93 -16.07 17.26
C LEU A 181 15.66 -15.49 18.47
N PHE A 182 15.92 -16.33 19.49
CA PHE A 182 16.52 -15.90 20.76
C PHE A 182 17.98 -16.27 20.95
N GLU A 183 18.54 -17.14 20.12
CA GLU A 183 19.98 -17.41 20.12
C GLU A 183 20.78 -16.24 19.52
N THR A 184 22.00 -16.04 20.01
CA THR A 184 22.92 -15.01 19.52
C THR A 184 23.56 -15.45 18.22
N HIS A 185 23.48 -14.62 17.18
CA HIS A 185 24.09 -14.92 15.88
C HIS A 185 25.31 -14.03 15.64
N LYS A 186 26.44 -14.63 15.25
CA LYS A 186 27.70 -13.89 14.98
C LYS A 186 27.52 -12.81 13.92
N ASN A 187 26.66 -13.05 12.94
CA ASN A 187 26.39 -12.14 11.83
C ASN A 187 25.54 -10.92 12.25
N ASN A 188 24.87 -10.99 13.41
CA ASN A 188 24.00 -9.91 13.93
C ASN A 188 24.68 -9.15 15.08
N GLY A 189 26.01 -8.99 15.02
CA GLY A 189 26.77 -8.34 16.10
C GLY A 189 26.72 -9.07 17.43
N GLY A 190 26.36 -10.37 17.43
CA GLY A 190 26.20 -11.17 18.64
C GLY A 190 24.86 -10.97 19.37
N LEU A 191 23.88 -10.32 18.75
CA LEU A 191 22.54 -10.14 19.32
C LEU A 191 21.56 -11.24 18.88
N PRO A 192 20.52 -11.51 19.69
CA PRO A 192 19.34 -12.24 19.24
C PRO A 192 18.65 -11.55 18.06
N ILE A 193 18.03 -12.32 17.17
CA ILE A 193 17.31 -11.79 16.00
C ILE A 193 16.14 -10.90 16.44
N THR A 194 15.43 -11.27 17.51
CA THR A 194 14.32 -10.46 18.06
C THR A 194 14.79 -9.10 18.55
N THR A 195 15.97 -9.04 19.19
CA THR A 195 16.60 -7.77 19.60
C THR A 195 16.97 -6.93 18.39
N GLU A 196 17.58 -7.53 17.37
CA GLU A 196 17.94 -6.83 16.13
C GLU A 196 16.70 -6.29 15.38
N LEU A 197 15.64 -7.11 15.26
CA LEU A 197 14.37 -6.70 14.68
C LEU A 197 13.80 -5.47 15.40
N LYS A 198 13.76 -5.51 16.73
CA LYS A 198 13.31 -4.38 17.55
C LYS A 198 14.15 -3.13 17.31
N HIS A 199 15.48 -3.26 17.30
CA HIS A 199 16.37 -2.13 17.03
C HIS A 199 16.09 -1.50 15.66
N ARG A 200 15.88 -2.30 14.62
CA ARG A 200 15.55 -1.81 13.27
C ARG A 200 14.21 -1.07 13.23
N ILE A 201 13.19 -1.58 13.91
CA ILE A 201 11.88 -0.91 14.01
C ILE A 201 12.02 0.43 14.74
N VAL A 202 12.77 0.48 15.84
CA VAL A 202 13.02 1.72 16.59
C VAL A 202 13.83 2.71 15.75
N ALA A 203 14.85 2.24 15.03
CA ALA A 203 15.65 3.07 14.13
C ALA A 203 14.77 3.68 13.04
N TYR A 204 13.95 2.89 12.34
CA TYR A 204 13.00 3.38 11.34
C TYR A 204 12.06 4.44 11.94
N LYS A 205 11.47 4.18 13.10
CA LYS A 205 10.58 5.13 13.79
C LYS A 205 11.28 6.45 14.12
N ASN A 206 12.55 6.41 14.52
CA ASN A 206 13.33 7.60 14.83
C ASN A 206 13.75 8.37 13.57
N ASP A 207 14.14 7.67 12.50
CA ASP A 207 14.42 8.26 11.19
C ASP A 207 13.19 9.00 10.67
N MET A 208 11.99 8.40 10.77
CA MET A 208 10.75 9.04 10.34
C MET A 208 10.45 10.30 11.17
N LYS A 209 10.65 10.26 12.50
CA LYS A 209 10.50 11.45 13.34
C LYS A 209 11.48 12.55 12.97
N ALA A 210 12.72 12.19 12.60
CA ALA A 210 13.75 13.13 12.18
C ALA A 210 13.37 13.80 10.85
N LEU A 211 12.93 13.01 9.85
CA LEU A 211 12.48 13.52 8.55
C LEU A 211 11.30 14.50 8.68
N LEU A 212 10.34 14.17 9.55
CA LEU A 212 9.18 15.03 9.81
C LEU A 212 9.56 16.30 10.60
N GLY A 213 10.58 16.23 11.45
CA GLY A 213 10.99 17.26 12.39
C GLY A 213 10.25 17.21 13.74
N PHE A 214 10.91 17.67 14.81
CA PHE A 214 10.48 17.51 16.21
C PHE A 214 9.04 17.97 16.52
N ASN A 215 8.62 19.12 15.97
CA ASN A 215 7.29 19.67 16.23
C ASN A 215 6.19 18.92 15.46
N ASN A 216 6.54 18.39 14.30
CA ASN A 216 5.61 17.78 13.35
C ASN A 216 5.41 16.29 13.65
N SER A 217 6.45 15.60 14.11
CA SER A 217 6.40 14.18 14.46
C SER A 217 5.37 13.87 15.56
N ARG A 218 5.11 14.83 16.46
CA ARG A 218 4.03 14.72 17.47
C ARG A 218 2.61 14.68 16.90
N ARG A 219 2.45 15.09 15.64
CA ARG A 219 1.15 15.12 14.92
C ARG A 219 0.90 13.84 14.13
N VAL A 220 1.84 12.89 14.13
CA VAL A 220 1.80 11.65 13.35
C VAL A 220 1.96 10.48 14.31
N ASN A 221 1.00 9.55 14.32
CA ASN A 221 1.05 8.38 15.19
C ASN A 221 1.59 7.16 14.44
N LEU A 222 2.92 7.06 14.33
CA LEU A 222 3.58 5.97 13.61
C LEU A 222 3.27 4.57 14.12
N GLY A 223 2.66 4.41 15.31
CA GLY A 223 2.47 3.08 15.90
C GLY A 223 3.81 2.45 16.28
N LEU A 224 4.02 1.18 15.91
CA LEU A 224 5.28 0.45 16.09
C LEU A 224 5.84 0.58 17.51
N ASN A 225 5.03 0.22 18.50
CA ASN A 225 5.34 0.43 19.92
C ASN A 225 6.05 -0.77 20.54
N VAL A 226 7.18 -1.15 19.95
CA VAL A 226 8.00 -2.32 20.35
C VAL A 226 8.87 -2.08 21.59
N GLU A 227 8.94 -0.84 22.06
CA GLU A 227 9.74 -0.45 23.23
C GLU A 227 9.00 -0.66 24.56
N LYS A 228 7.68 -0.88 24.52
CA LYS A 228 6.86 -1.03 25.73
C LYS A 228 6.89 -2.47 26.22
N MET A 229 6.99 -2.64 27.53
CA MET A 229 6.71 -3.93 28.17
C MET A 229 5.23 -4.29 27.98
N VAL A 230 4.98 -5.57 27.73
CA VAL A 230 3.65 -6.12 27.50
C VAL A 230 3.19 -6.82 28.76
N SER A 231 1.99 -6.51 29.23
CA SER A 231 1.36 -7.24 30.33
C SER A 231 0.34 -8.22 29.74
N LEU A 232 0.53 -9.51 30.04
CA LEU A 232 -0.31 -10.58 29.50
C LEU A 232 -1.47 -10.96 30.42
N THR A 233 -1.50 -10.43 31.64
CA THR A 233 -2.52 -10.68 32.67
C THR A 233 -2.76 -9.42 33.51
N ASP A 234 -3.93 -9.32 34.16
CA ASP A 234 -4.23 -8.22 35.11
C ASP A 234 -3.25 -8.17 36.31
N ASN A 235 -2.42 -9.19 36.49
CA ASN A 235 -1.47 -9.35 37.59
C ASN A 235 -0.11 -8.65 37.40
N LYS A 236 0.06 -7.78 36.40
CA LYS A 236 1.29 -6.99 36.18
C LYS A 236 2.55 -7.83 35.88
N ASP A 237 2.40 -9.04 35.35
CA ASP A 237 3.54 -9.77 34.79
C ASP A 237 3.94 -9.11 33.46
N PHE A 238 4.96 -8.26 33.53
CA PHE A 238 5.51 -7.54 32.39
C PHE A 238 6.57 -8.39 31.70
N GLN A 239 6.33 -8.69 30.42
CA GLN A 239 7.30 -9.32 29.54
C GLN A 239 7.89 -8.28 28.58
N THR A 240 9.10 -8.57 28.09
CA THR A 240 9.66 -7.82 26.96
C THR A 240 8.78 -8.00 25.73
N TRP A 241 8.81 -7.07 24.78
CA TRP A 241 8.06 -7.20 23.53
C TRP A 241 8.50 -8.45 22.77
N GLU A 242 9.81 -8.73 22.80
CA GLU A 242 10.43 -9.91 22.19
C GLU A 242 9.81 -11.20 22.76
N ASP A 243 9.83 -11.36 24.09
CA ASP A 243 9.30 -12.55 24.75
C ASP A 243 7.79 -12.71 24.54
N ALA A 244 7.03 -11.62 24.67
CA ALA A 244 5.57 -11.66 24.58
C ALA A 244 5.07 -12.04 23.17
N ASN A 245 5.86 -11.77 22.13
CA ASN A 245 5.46 -12.04 20.74
C ASN A 245 6.07 -13.33 20.19
N PHE A 246 7.29 -13.71 20.58
CA PHE A 246 8.03 -14.77 19.88
C PHE A 246 8.48 -15.93 20.77
N ARG A 247 8.31 -15.85 22.10
CA ARG A 247 8.77 -16.94 22.97
C ARG A 247 7.70 -18.02 23.08
N ASN A 248 8.08 -19.25 22.72
CA ASN A 248 7.21 -20.43 22.77
C ASN A 248 5.93 -20.28 21.92
N THR A 249 6.00 -19.49 20.86
CA THR A 249 4.95 -19.33 19.85
C THR A 249 5.18 -20.30 18.70
N SER A 250 4.09 -20.79 18.10
CA SER A 250 4.18 -21.70 16.95
C SER A 250 4.65 -20.95 15.70
N LEU A 251 5.26 -21.66 14.74
CA LEU A 251 5.66 -21.08 13.46
C LEU A 251 4.51 -20.32 12.76
N ALA A 252 3.28 -20.87 12.79
CA ALA A 252 2.12 -20.16 12.23
C ALA A 252 1.86 -18.82 12.91
N ALA A 253 2.01 -18.75 14.25
CA ALA A 253 1.84 -17.52 15.00
C ALA A 253 2.98 -16.53 14.70
N ASP A 254 4.23 -16.99 14.62
CA ASP A 254 5.37 -16.14 14.28
C ASP A 254 5.21 -15.52 12.89
N VAL A 255 4.82 -16.31 11.89
CA VAL A 255 4.60 -15.80 10.53
C VAL A 255 3.44 -14.79 10.49
N LEU A 256 2.34 -15.07 11.19
CA LEU A 256 1.22 -14.14 11.33
C LEU A 256 1.67 -12.81 11.95
N LEU A 257 2.48 -12.86 13.00
CA LEU A 257 3.01 -11.67 13.67
C LEU A 257 3.95 -10.87 12.76
N LEU A 258 4.85 -11.53 12.03
CA LEU A 258 5.75 -10.86 11.08
C LEU A 258 4.97 -10.22 9.92
N ASN A 259 3.94 -10.88 9.38
CA ASN A 259 3.06 -10.29 8.36
C ASN A 259 2.25 -9.11 8.93
N THR A 260 1.78 -9.21 10.17
CA THR A 260 1.12 -8.10 10.86
C THR A 260 2.07 -6.91 11.03
N LEU A 261 3.32 -7.17 11.39
CA LEU A 261 4.36 -6.14 11.51
C LEU A 261 4.65 -5.46 10.16
N ILE A 262 4.72 -6.21 9.06
CA ILE A 262 4.83 -5.66 7.70
C ILE A 262 3.68 -4.68 7.42
N THR A 263 2.45 -5.06 7.76
CA THR A 263 1.28 -4.20 7.62
C THR A 263 1.35 -2.95 8.49
N GLU A 264 1.83 -3.06 9.73
CA GLU A 264 2.04 -1.91 10.62
C GLU A 264 3.11 -0.95 10.10
N ILE A 265 4.22 -1.47 9.59
CA ILE A 265 5.30 -0.68 8.98
C ILE A 265 4.76 0.10 7.76
N ARG A 266 4.00 -0.57 6.89
CA ARG A 266 3.33 0.09 5.75
C ARG A 266 2.35 1.17 6.18
N SER A 267 1.59 0.91 7.24
CA SER A 267 0.67 1.89 7.81
C SER A 267 1.40 3.09 8.40
N ALA A 268 2.58 2.90 8.99
CA ALA A 268 3.45 3.99 9.44
C ALA A 268 3.95 4.82 8.25
N GLU A 269 4.37 4.16 7.16
CA GLU A 269 4.82 4.83 5.93
C GLU A 269 3.72 5.69 5.30
N ILE A 270 2.49 5.16 5.20
CA ILE A 270 1.32 5.93 4.74
C ILE A 270 1.18 7.23 5.54
N GLN A 271 1.33 7.16 6.86
CA GLN A 271 1.20 8.33 7.71
C GLN A 271 2.32 9.36 7.47
N VAL A 272 3.55 8.91 7.24
CA VAL A 272 4.68 9.79 6.89
C VAL A 272 4.42 10.47 5.55
N LEU A 273 4.16 9.68 4.50
CA LEU A 273 3.94 10.19 3.14
C LEU A 273 2.72 11.12 3.08
N ALA A 274 1.60 10.75 3.70
CA ALA A 274 0.40 11.59 3.76
C ALA A 274 0.66 12.91 4.49
N TYR A 275 1.48 12.88 5.56
CA TYR A 275 1.86 14.10 6.26
C TYR A 275 2.69 15.01 5.36
N LEU A 276 3.77 14.48 4.75
CA LEU A 276 4.65 15.22 3.85
C LEU A 276 3.86 15.84 2.70
N TYR A 277 2.98 15.05 2.08
CA TYR A 277 2.10 15.51 1.01
C TYR A 277 1.19 16.68 1.43
N ARG A 278 0.54 16.57 2.61
CA ARG A 278 -0.36 17.62 3.13
C ARG A 278 0.39 18.90 3.50
N THR A 279 1.63 18.81 3.99
CA THR A 279 2.40 20.00 4.38
C THR A 279 2.75 20.91 3.22
N VAL A 280 2.89 20.36 2.01
CA VAL A 280 3.19 21.13 0.80
C VAL A 280 1.92 21.49 0.01
N SER A 281 0.92 20.60 -0.01
CA SER A 281 -0.32 20.80 -0.78
C SER A 281 -1.38 21.64 -0.06
N GLY A 282 -1.25 21.85 1.27
CA GLY A 282 -2.30 22.48 2.09
C GLY A 282 -3.38 21.48 2.54
N PRO A 283 -4.34 21.92 3.40
CA PRO A 283 -5.37 21.05 3.97
C PRO A 283 -6.43 20.56 2.98
N ASP A 284 -6.57 21.22 1.83
CA ASP A 284 -7.37 20.76 0.70
C ASP A 284 -6.40 20.34 -0.41
N PRO A 285 -6.33 19.05 -0.79
CA PRO A 285 -5.69 18.71 -2.04
C PRO A 285 -6.50 19.39 -3.15
N GLU A 286 -5.91 20.36 -3.85
CA GLU A 286 -6.49 20.99 -5.04
C GLU A 286 -6.72 19.99 -6.20
N TYR A 287 -6.57 18.68 -5.97
CA TYR A 287 -6.73 17.60 -6.93
C TYR A 287 -7.79 16.60 -6.45
N ASN A 288 -9.05 16.86 -6.79
CA ASN A 288 -10.19 16.02 -6.40
C ASN A 288 -10.37 14.76 -7.26
N SER A 289 -9.48 14.50 -8.23
CA SER A 289 -9.61 13.35 -9.13
C SER A 289 -8.26 12.72 -9.42
N ILE A 290 -8.10 11.50 -8.93
CA ILE A 290 -6.89 10.67 -9.07
C ILE A 290 -7.26 9.47 -9.95
N PHE A 291 -6.48 9.20 -10.99
CA PHE A 291 -6.68 8.07 -11.89
C PHE A 291 -5.33 7.59 -12.42
N ALA A 292 -5.18 6.27 -12.55
CA ALA A 292 -4.03 5.71 -13.24
C ALA A 292 -4.19 5.95 -14.75
N LYS A 293 -3.09 6.33 -15.41
CA LYS A 293 -3.00 6.44 -16.86
C LYS A 293 -1.77 5.66 -17.32
N ALA A 294 -1.98 4.79 -18.29
CA ALA A 294 -0.89 4.20 -19.05
C ALA A 294 -0.64 5.07 -20.29
N ILE A 295 0.62 5.43 -20.53
CA ILE A 295 1.09 5.99 -21.80
C ILE A 295 2.02 4.95 -22.41
N ALA A 296 1.57 4.31 -23.48
CA ALA A 296 2.41 3.40 -24.24
C ALA A 296 3.52 4.17 -24.94
N VAL A 297 4.73 3.60 -24.97
CA VAL A 297 5.82 4.11 -25.81
C VAL A 297 5.44 3.99 -27.29
N SER A 298 4.78 2.88 -27.64
CA SER A 298 4.14 2.65 -28.95
C SER A 298 2.81 1.94 -28.77
N ASN A 299 1.77 2.42 -29.46
CA ASN A 299 0.48 1.72 -29.56
C ASN A 299 0.47 0.65 -30.68
N HIS A 300 1.60 0.42 -31.35
CA HIS A 300 1.75 -0.56 -32.43
C HIS A 300 2.91 -1.52 -32.10
N VAL A 301 2.58 -2.78 -31.84
CA VAL A 301 3.53 -3.87 -31.52
C VAL A 301 3.17 -5.14 -32.30
N ARG A 302 4.16 -5.91 -32.76
CA ARG A 302 3.96 -7.19 -33.47
C ARG A 302 4.05 -8.37 -32.51
N VAL A 303 3.62 -9.54 -32.99
CA VAL A 303 3.79 -10.81 -32.26
C VAL A 303 5.29 -11.06 -32.05
N GLY A 304 5.71 -11.11 -30.79
CA GLY A 304 7.12 -11.26 -30.39
C GLY A 304 7.81 -9.97 -29.94
N ASP A 305 7.19 -8.80 -30.15
CA ASP A 305 7.74 -7.52 -29.67
C ASP A 305 7.46 -7.33 -28.17
N VAL A 306 8.32 -6.54 -27.52
CA VAL A 306 8.11 -6.10 -26.14
C VAL A 306 7.21 -4.85 -26.14
N TYR A 307 6.05 -4.95 -25.49
CA TYR A 307 5.19 -3.80 -25.25
C TYR A 307 5.66 -3.04 -24.00
N GLU A 308 5.99 -1.77 -24.18
CA GLU A 308 6.45 -0.87 -23.11
C GLU A 308 5.44 0.27 -22.91
N ALA A 309 5.06 0.50 -21.65
CA ALA A 309 4.17 1.59 -21.27
C ALA A 309 4.54 2.16 -19.89
N GLU A 310 4.53 3.47 -19.78
CA GLU A 310 4.64 4.18 -18.53
C GLU A 310 3.26 4.25 -17.86
N ILE A 311 3.12 3.60 -16.71
CA ILE A 311 1.91 3.66 -15.89
C ILE A 311 2.16 4.67 -14.77
N PHE A 312 1.38 5.74 -14.74
CA PHE A 312 1.49 6.76 -13.70
C PHE A 312 0.13 7.18 -13.18
N VAL A 313 0.12 7.66 -11.94
CA VAL A 313 -1.08 8.19 -11.29
C VAL A 313 -1.20 9.67 -11.62
N ALA A 314 -2.18 10.03 -12.42
CA ALA A 314 -2.48 11.42 -12.73
C ALA A 314 -3.49 11.97 -11.71
N ALA A 315 -3.22 13.15 -11.18
CA ALA A 315 -4.14 13.90 -10.34
C ALA A 315 -4.52 15.20 -11.06
N TYR A 316 -5.81 15.47 -11.23
CA TYR A 316 -6.32 16.76 -11.74
C TYR A 316 -7.47 17.27 -10.88
N ASP A 317 -7.73 18.57 -10.97
CA ASP A 317 -8.93 19.18 -10.38
C ASP A 317 -10.13 19.05 -11.34
N SER A 318 -11.14 18.27 -10.95
CA SER A 318 -12.37 18.13 -11.73
C SER A 318 -13.29 19.36 -11.69
N GLN A 319 -13.01 20.33 -10.81
CA GLN A 319 -13.72 21.61 -10.78
C GLN A 319 -13.04 22.67 -11.66
N TYR A 320 -11.77 22.46 -12.01
CA TYR A 320 -11.02 23.36 -12.88
C TYR A 320 -11.26 23.07 -14.37
N SER A 321 -11.25 24.14 -15.17
CA SER A 321 -11.37 24.07 -16.63
C SER A 321 -10.11 24.68 -17.27
N PRO A 322 -9.10 23.86 -17.60
CA PRO A 322 -7.83 24.37 -18.11
C PRO A 322 -8.00 25.03 -19.48
N ARG A 323 -7.29 26.14 -19.70
CA ARG A 323 -7.14 26.73 -21.03
C ARG A 323 -5.93 26.10 -21.69
N ILE A 324 -6.13 25.39 -22.79
CA ILE A 324 -5.08 24.65 -23.49
C ILE A 324 -4.91 25.25 -24.88
N ILE A 325 -3.69 25.65 -25.21
CA ILE A 325 -3.33 26.22 -26.51
C ILE A 325 -2.53 25.17 -27.26
N ILE A 326 -2.99 24.73 -28.43
CA ILE A 326 -2.38 23.65 -29.21
C ILE A 326 -2.02 24.16 -30.60
N GLY A 327 -0.84 23.83 -31.10
CA GLY A 327 -0.39 24.12 -32.45
C GLY A 327 0.57 23.03 -32.97
N ALA A 328 1.41 23.40 -33.93
CA ALA A 328 2.39 22.48 -34.55
C ALA A 328 3.53 22.09 -33.59
N GLY A 329 3.76 22.87 -32.54
CA GLY A 329 4.79 22.67 -31.54
C GLY A 329 4.78 23.78 -30.49
N VAL A 330 5.76 23.76 -29.60
CA VAL A 330 5.96 24.78 -28.57
C VAL A 330 7.44 25.11 -28.44
N ASP A 331 7.78 26.38 -28.37
CA ASP A 331 9.09 26.83 -27.92
C ASP A 331 9.09 26.85 -26.38
N THR A 332 9.84 25.94 -25.77
CA THR A 332 9.89 25.77 -24.31
C THR A 332 10.60 26.92 -23.59
N SER A 333 11.39 27.73 -24.30
CA SER A 333 12.09 28.88 -23.72
C SER A 333 11.16 30.08 -23.59
N THR A 334 10.31 30.31 -24.59
CA THR A 334 9.39 31.45 -24.65
C THR A 334 7.95 31.09 -24.28
N MET A 335 7.63 29.80 -24.12
CA MET A 335 6.28 29.26 -23.94
C MET A 335 5.32 29.65 -25.07
N THR A 336 5.85 29.86 -26.27
CA THR A 336 5.07 30.26 -27.46
C THR A 336 4.66 29.03 -28.26
N VAL A 337 3.37 28.92 -28.56
CA VAL A 337 2.83 27.84 -29.40
C VAL A 337 3.04 28.19 -30.88
N LEU A 338 3.62 27.25 -31.63
CA LEU A 338 4.03 27.44 -33.03
C LEU A 338 2.90 27.07 -34.01
N GLY A 339 2.95 27.64 -35.22
CA GLY A 339 2.00 27.36 -36.29
C GLY A 339 0.69 28.13 -36.11
N ASN A 340 -0.44 27.45 -36.34
CA ASN A 340 -1.78 28.04 -36.20
C ASN A 340 -2.43 27.54 -34.90
N PRO A 341 -2.26 28.26 -33.77
CA PRO A 341 -2.73 27.79 -32.48
C PRO A 341 -4.25 27.79 -32.38
N ILE A 342 -4.80 26.72 -31.83
CA ILE A 342 -6.20 26.61 -31.42
C ILE A 342 -6.29 26.60 -29.89
N VAL A 343 -7.39 27.11 -29.36
CA VAL A 343 -7.65 27.09 -27.92
C VAL A 343 -8.73 26.08 -27.60
N ILE A 344 -8.40 25.12 -26.74
CA ILE A 344 -9.33 24.18 -26.14
C ILE A 344 -9.65 24.66 -24.72
N LYS A 345 -10.93 24.90 -24.45
CA LYS A 345 -11.41 25.02 -23.08
C LYS A 345 -11.64 23.61 -22.55
N GLY A 346 -10.78 23.18 -21.64
CA GLY A 346 -10.94 21.91 -20.94
C GLY A 346 -12.17 21.89 -20.06
N LYS A 347 -12.61 20.70 -19.69
CA LYS A 347 -13.72 20.46 -18.77
C LYS A 347 -13.32 19.38 -17.79
N ALA A 348 -13.59 19.60 -16.51
CA ALA A 348 -13.24 18.68 -15.43
C ALA A 348 -11.77 18.25 -15.46
N GLY A 349 -10.87 19.25 -15.41
CA GLY A 349 -9.42 19.05 -15.31
C GLY A 349 -8.73 18.52 -16.56
N LYS A 350 -9.45 18.30 -17.66
CA LYS A 350 -8.89 17.76 -18.91
C LYS A 350 -9.34 18.50 -20.16
N GLY A 351 -8.43 18.62 -21.13
CA GLY A 351 -8.76 18.97 -22.52
C GLY A 351 -8.87 17.72 -23.38
N ILE A 352 -9.73 17.77 -24.38
CA ILE A 352 -9.84 16.70 -25.38
C ILE A 352 -9.49 17.32 -26.73
N TYR A 353 -8.33 16.96 -27.27
CA TYR A 353 -7.92 17.30 -28.62
C TYR A 353 -8.45 16.25 -29.61
N LYS A 354 -9.16 16.69 -30.64
CA LYS A 354 -9.68 15.84 -31.72
C LYS A 354 -9.34 16.49 -33.06
N VAL A 355 -8.68 15.74 -33.93
CA VAL A 355 -8.34 16.16 -35.29
C VAL A 355 -8.66 15.01 -36.24
N ARG A 356 -9.07 15.33 -37.47
CA ARG A 356 -9.30 14.34 -38.51
C ARG A 356 -7.96 13.95 -39.13
N ALA A 357 -7.70 12.66 -39.25
CA ALA A 357 -6.48 12.12 -39.84
C ALA A 357 -6.62 12.04 -41.37
N ASP A 358 -6.23 13.09 -42.09
CA ASP A 358 -6.44 13.22 -43.54
C ASP A 358 -5.25 12.78 -44.42
N LYS A 359 -4.05 12.66 -43.84
CA LYS A 359 -2.83 12.27 -44.58
C LYS A 359 -2.11 11.15 -43.85
N PRO A 360 -1.61 10.11 -44.55
CA PRO A 360 -0.75 9.11 -43.94
C PRO A 360 0.57 9.70 -43.44
N GLY A 361 1.20 9.03 -42.47
CA GLY A 361 2.49 9.39 -41.90
C GLY A 361 2.44 9.90 -40.46
N GLU A 362 3.58 10.36 -39.95
CA GLU A 362 3.69 10.93 -38.60
C GLU A 362 3.19 12.38 -38.57
N HIS A 363 2.34 12.68 -37.60
CA HIS A 363 1.83 14.02 -37.31
C HIS A 363 2.28 14.45 -35.92
N LYS A 364 2.97 15.57 -35.83
CA LYS A 364 3.44 16.15 -34.56
C LYS A 364 2.55 17.31 -34.15
N PHE A 365 2.35 17.47 -32.85
CA PHE A 365 1.67 18.61 -32.28
C PHE A 365 2.27 18.96 -30.91
N GLY A 366 2.04 20.17 -30.47
CA GLY A 366 2.48 20.63 -29.16
C GLY A 366 1.67 21.82 -28.70
N GLY A 367 1.90 22.25 -27.47
CA GLY A 367 1.08 23.28 -26.90
C GLY A 367 1.49 23.66 -25.49
N VAL A 368 0.64 24.49 -24.88
CA VAL A 368 0.77 24.93 -23.49
C VAL A 368 -0.56 24.74 -22.78
N VAL A 369 -0.52 24.15 -21.60
CA VAL A 369 -1.64 24.14 -20.65
C VAL A 369 -1.46 25.33 -19.70
N GLU A 370 -2.47 26.19 -19.62
CA GLU A 370 -2.51 27.31 -18.69
C GLU A 370 -3.32 26.95 -17.44
N TYR A 371 -2.68 27.10 -16.28
CA TYR A 371 -3.26 26.91 -14.96
C TYR A 371 -3.29 28.22 -14.18
N THR A 372 -4.47 28.80 -13.96
CA THR A 372 -4.61 30.00 -13.13
C THR A 372 -4.86 29.60 -11.69
N THR A 373 -3.91 29.90 -10.81
CA THR A 373 -4.04 29.70 -9.36
C THR A 373 -5.09 30.64 -8.76
N ARG A 374 -5.61 30.30 -7.58
CA ARG A 374 -6.54 31.15 -6.79
C ARG A 374 -5.99 32.54 -6.43
N TYR A 375 -4.67 32.74 -6.57
CA TYR A 375 -3.99 34.02 -6.35
C TYR A 375 -3.85 34.86 -7.62
N GLY A 376 -4.47 34.45 -8.73
CA GLY A 376 -4.46 35.16 -10.00
C GLY A 376 -3.20 34.95 -10.85
N THR A 377 -2.22 34.17 -10.37
CA THR A 377 -1.02 33.84 -11.14
C THR A 377 -1.30 32.69 -12.10
N THR A 378 -1.00 32.88 -13.39
CA THR A 378 -1.11 31.84 -14.43
C THR A 378 0.22 31.14 -14.63
N ALA A 379 0.26 29.84 -14.33
CA ALA A 379 1.35 28.94 -14.68
C ALA A 379 1.12 28.36 -16.08
N ARG A 380 2.21 28.09 -16.81
CA ARG A 380 2.22 27.55 -18.16
C ARG A 380 3.05 26.28 -18.22
N TYR A 381 2.46 25.20 -18.73
CA TYR A 381 3.09 23.90 -18.87
C TYR A 381 3.16 23.49 -20.34
N PRO A 382 4.35 23.43 -20.95
CA PRO A 382 4.49 23.01 -22.34
C PRO A 382 4.30 21.49 -22.47
N PHE A 383 3.79 21.06 -23.62
CA PHE A 383 3.77 19.64 -23.99
C PHE A 383 4.02 19.48 -25.49
N SER A 384 4.52 18.30 -25.87
CA SER A 384 4.66 17.87 -27.26
C SER A 384 4.28 16.40 -27.38
N SER A 385 3.75 16.02 -28.53
CA SER A 385 3.35 14.63 -28.81
C SER A 385 3.23 14.40 -30.31
N SER A 386 3.13 13.14 -30.72
CA SER A 386 2.88 12.76 -32.11
C SER A 386 1.87 11.62 -32.21
N TYR A 387 1.26 11.49 -33.37
CA TYR A 387 0.42 10.34 -33.73
C TYR A 387 0.74 9.91 -35.17
N PHE A 388 0.64 8.61 -35.45
CA PHE A 388 0.88 8.05 -36.77
C PHE A 388 -0.46 7.71 -37.44
N VAL A 389 -0.58 8.00 -38.73
CA VAL A 389 -1.74 7.67 -39.55
C VAL A 389 -1.33 6.65 -40.60
N GLU A 390 -1.89 5.44 -40.50
CA GLU A 390 -1.67 4.40 -41.49
C GLU A 390 -2.42 4.73 -42.80
N PRO A 391 -1.81 4.44 -43.97
CA PRO A 391 -2.55 4.42 -45.23
C PRO A 391 -3.72 3.45 -45.16
N LYS A 392 -4.83 3.78 -45.83
CA LYS A 392 -5.98 2.88 -45.96
C LYS A 392 -5.72 1.74 -46.93
#